data_AF-A0A7C0Z449-F1
#
_entry.id   AF-A0A7C0Z449-F1
#
_cell.length_a   1.000
_cell.length_b   1.000
_cell.length_c   1.000
_cell.angle_alpha   90.00
_cell.angle_beta   90.00
_cell.angle_gamma   90.00
#
_symmetry.space_group_name_H-M   'P 1'
#
loop_
_entity.id
_entity.type
_entity.pdbx_description
1 polymer ?
#
loop_
_entity_poly.entity_id
_entity_poly.type
_entity_poly.pdbx_seq_one_letter_code
_entity_poly.pdbx_strand_id
1 'polypeptide(L)'
;AQVGFDWDNISDVWKKVEEEMDELKEAIQKNQPDAVENEFGDLLFSLVNLSRFLSVNPEDALRHTIRKFTQRFQEVEKQLQLQGKSPQTVSLEEMDKIWNQTKKRDGE
;
A
#
# COMPACT_ATOMS: atom_id res chain seq x y z
N ALA A 1 19.34 -4.22 15.29
CA ALA A 1 20.46 -5.10 14.91
C ALA A 1 21.02 -4.59 13.58
N GLN A 2 22.29 -4.22 13.54
CA GLN A 2 22.95 -3.51 12.41
C GLN A 2 24.11 -4.35 11.87
N VAL A 3 23.92 -5.66 11.78
CA VAL A 3 24.96 -6.60 11.35
C VAL A 3 24.29 -7.71 10.54
N GLY A 4 24.51 -7.74 9.22
CA GLY A 4 24.20 -8.92 8.38
C GLY A 4 23.23 -8.76 7.20
N PHE A 5 22.70 -7.58 6.90
CA PHE A 5 21.79 -7.35 5.75
C PHE A 5 22.42 -6.39 4.72
N ASP A 6 23.69 -6.61 4.38
CA ASP A 6 24.32 -5.91 3.27
C ASP A 6 24.04 -6.70 2.00
N TRP A 7 22.97 -6.31 1.30
CA TRP A 7 22.69 -6.83 -0.03
C TRP A 7 23.56 -6.10 -1.06
N ASP A 8 24.31 -6.85 -1.84
CA ASP A 8 25.27 -6.28 -2.80
C ASP A 8 24.59 -5.63 -4.01
N ASN A 9 23.34 -6.00 -4.30
CA ASN A 9 22.59 -5.50 -5.44
C ASN A 9 21.07 -5.51 -5.21
N ILE A 10 20.35 -4.73 -6.03
CA ILE A 10 18.89 -4.60 -5.97
C ILE A 10 18.15 -5.91 -6.26
N SER A 11 18.77 -6.85 -6.99
CA SER A 11 18.11 -8.12 -7.35
C SER A 11 17.95 -9.04 -6.14
N ASP A 12 18.92 -9.04 -5.22
CA ASP A 12 18.83 -9.83 -3.98
C ASP A 12 17.77 -9.28 -3.02
N VAL A 13 17.57 -7.95 -3.04
CA VAL A 13 16.47 -7.31 -2.31
C VAL A 13 15.11 -7.73 -2.86
N TRP A 14 14.97 -7.75 -4.19
CA TRP A 14 13.74 -8.19 -4.83
C TRP A 14 13.41 -9.64 -4.52
N LYS A 15 14.41 -10.54 -4.54
CA LYS A 15 14.23 -11.93 -4.12
C LYS A 15 13.68 -12.01 -2.69
N LYS A 16 14.19 -11.19 -1.77
CA LYS A 16 13.67 -11.19 -0.39
C LYS A 16 12.24 -10.66 -0.34
N VAL A 17 11.92 -9.58 -1.06
CA VAL A 17 10.52 -9.09 -1.14
C VAL A 17 9.57 -10.16 -1.68
N GLU A 18 10.00 -10.95 -2.67
CA GLU A 18 9.22 -12.07 -3.22
C GLU A 18 9.07 -13.22 -2.21
N GLU A 19 10.14 -13.57 -1.50
CA GLU A 19 10.15 -14.58 -0.42
C GLU A 19 9.13 -14.23 0.68
N GLU A 20 9.23 -13.03 1.27
CA GLU A 20 8.33 -12.59 2.36
C GLU A 20 6.86 -12.49 1.88
N MET A 21 6.66 -12.13 0.61
CA MET A 21 5.33 -12.09 0.01
C MET A 21 4.71 -13.49 -0.10
N ASP A 22 5.50 -14.50 -0.41
CA ASP A 22 5.05 -15.87 -0.52
C ASP A 22 4.83 -16.51 0.87
N GLU A 23 5.69 -16.22 1.85
CA GLU A 23 5.51 -16.63 3.26
C GLU A 23 4.21 -16.03 3.84
N LEU A 24 3.95 -14.75 3.61
CA LEU A 24 2.69 -14.11 4.02
C LEU A 24 1.45 -14.78 3.39
N LYS A 25 1.50 -15.10 2.09
CA LYS A 25 0.40 -15.83 1.41
C LYS A 25 0.18 -17.20 2.05
N GLU A 26 1.24 -17.92 2.35
CA GLU A 26 1.18 -19.24 2.98
C GLU A 26 0.57 -19.15 4.40
N ALA A 27 1.00 -18.18 5.21
CA ALA A 27 0.46 -17.94 6.55
C ALA A 27 -1.06 -17.63 6.52
N ILE A 28 -1.51 -16.83 5.54
CA ILE A 28 -2.92 -16.54 5.31
C ILE A 28 -3.69 -17.81 4.94
N GLN A 29 -3.18 -18.60 3.98
CA GLN A 29 -3.82 -19.84 3.53
C GLN A 29 -3.97 -20.86 4.66
N LYS A 30 -3.00 -20.91 5.58
CA LYS A 30 -3.00 -21.79 6.74
C LYS A 30 -3.81 -21.26 7.93
N ASN A 31 -4.39 -20.06 7.85
CA ASN A 31 -5.10 -19.39 8.95
C ASN A 31 -4.24 -19.29 10.24
N GLN A 32 -2.98 -18.88 10.10
CA GLN A 32 -2.04 -18.75 11.22
C GLN A 32 -1.85 -17.27 11.60
N PRO A 33 -2.69 -16.69 12.48
CA PRO A 33 -2.71 -15.24 12.72
C PRO A 33 -1.37 -14.68 13.22
N ASP A 34 -0.69 -15.39 14.12
CA ASP A 34 0.62 -14.96 14.64
C ASP A 34 1.68 -14.94 13.54
N ALA A 35 1.63 -15.91 12.62
CA ALA A 35 2.53 -15.95 11.46
C ALA A 35 2.20 -14.82 10.48
N VAL A 36 0.91 -14.55 10.22
CA VAL A 36 0.48 -13.44 9.35
C VAL A 36 1.04 -12.10 9.84
N GLU A 37 1.01 -11.83 11.16
CA GLU A 37 1.57 -10.60 11.70
C GLU A 37 3.09 -10.51 11.50
N ASN A 38 3.81 -11.61 11.73
CA ASN A 38 5.26 -11.67 11.53
C ASN A 38 5.65 -11.47 10.06
N GLU A 39 5.10 -12.28 9.15
CA GLU A 39 5.45 -12.23 7.72
C GLU A 39 5.04 -10.89 7.09
N PHE A 40 3.94 -10.28 7.56
CA PHE A 40 3.56 -8.94 7.12
C PHE A 40 4.58 -7.89 7.56
N GLY A 41 5.12 -8.02 8.78
CA GLY A 41 6.21 -7.18 9.28
C GLY A 41 7.49 -7.32 8.47
N ASP A 42 7.87 -8.55 8.14
CA ASP A 42 9.08 -8.84 7.37
C ASP A 42 8.96 -8.38 5.91
N LEU A 43 7.77 -8.48 5.31
CA LEU A 43 7.48 -7.87 4.00
C LEU A 43 7.61 -6.34 4.04
N LEU A 44 7.05 -5.67 5.05
CA LEU A 44 7.21 -4.22 5.23
C LEU A 44 8.68 -3.84 5.39
N PHE A 45 9.44 -4.60 6.17
CA PHE A 45 10.87 -4.37 6.37
C PHE A 45 11.67 -4.53 5.07
N SER A 46 11.35 -5.56 4.27
CA SER A 46 11.96 -5.80 2.97
C SER A 46 11.67 -4.66 1.97
N LEU A 47 10.46 -4.12 1.95
CA LEU A 47 10.10 -2.94 1.15
C LEU A 47 10.83 -1.68 1.62
N VAL A 48 10.98 -1.49 2.94
CA VAL A 48 11.77 -0.38 3.50
C VAL A 48 13.23 -0.49 3.08
N ASN A 49 13.82 -1.69 3.07
CA ASN A 49 15.19 -1.84 2.60
C ASN A 49 15.31 -1.62 1.08
N LEU A 50 14.34 -2.07 0.27
CA LEU A 50 14.29 -1.78 -1.18
C LEU A 50 14.34 -0.28 -1.47
N SER A 51 13.68 0.54 -0.64
CA SER A 51 13.71 2.00 -0.81
C SER A 51 15.12 2.61 -0.84
N ARG A 52 16.08 2.01 -0.12
CA ARG A 52 17.49 2.45 -0.11
C ARG A 52 18.14 2.30 -1.49
N PHE A 53 17.87 1.19 -2.17
CA PHE A 53 18.39 0.90 -3.52
C PHE A 53 17.73 1.78 -4.58
N LEU A 54 16.48 2.19 -4.34
CA LEU A 54 15.75 3.11 -5.20
C LEU A 54 16.11 4.59 -4.95
N SER A 55 16.94 4.89 -3.95
CA SER A 55 17.21 6.26 -3.48
C SER A 55 15.92 7.02 -3.09
N VAL A 56 14.96 6.30 -2.49
CA VAL A 56 13.66 6.82 -2.06
C VAL A 56 13.62 6.83 -0.54
N ASN A 57 13.12 7.93 0.05
CA ASN A 57 12.73 7.91 1.47
C ASN A 57 11.36 7.21 1.59
N PRO A 58 11.27 6.05 2.28
CA PRO A 58 10.05 5.26 2.33
C PRO A 58 8.92 5.98 3.10
N GLU A 59 9.26 6.74 4.14
CA GLU A 59 8.28 7.48 4.93
C GLU A 59 7.66 8.62 4.11
N ASP A 60 8.48 9.36 3.37
CA ASP A 60 8.00 10.44 2.50
C ASP A 60 7.15 9.90 1.34
N ALA A 61 7.56 8.77 0.74
CA ALA A 61 6.81 8.10 -0.31
C ALA A 61 5.43 7.62 0.19
N LEU A 62 5.38 7.01 1.38
CA LEU A 62 4.14 6.59 2.01
C LEU A 62 3.26 7.81 2.35
N ARG A 63 3.84 8.86 2.94
CA ARG A 63 3.13 10.10 3.28
C ARG A 63 2.54 10.78 2.05
N HIS A 64 3.26 10.77 0.93
CA HIS A 64 2.76 11.29 -0.34
C HIS A 64 1.55 10.48 -0.84
N THR A 65 1.64 9.15 -0.80
CA THR A 65 0.53 8.25 -1.18
C THR A 65 -0.70 8.47 -0.31
N ILE A 66 -0.52 8.58 1.01
CA ILE A 66 -1.61 8.86 1.97
C ILE A 66 -2.26 10.20 1.64
N ARG A 67 -1.49 11.27 1.40
CA ARG A 67 -2.04 12.58 1.02
C ARG A 67 -2.90 12.50 -0.25
N LYS A 68 -2.40 11.82 -1.29
CA LYS A 68 -3.17 11.62 -2.54
C LYS A 68 -4.47 10.86 -2.27
N PHE A 69 -4.41 9.79 -1.47
CA PHE A 69 -5.60 9.03 -1.07
C PHE A 69 -6.62 9.90 -0.34
N THR A 70 -6.18 10.68 0.66
CA THR A 70 -7.05 11.56 1.44
C THR A 70 -7.70 12.62 0.57
N GLN A 71 -6.94 13.28 -0.31
CA GLN A 71 -7.47 14.30 -1.23
C GLN A 71 -8.53 13.71 -2.17
N ARG A 72 -8.27 12.52 -2.71
CA ARG A 72 -9.23 11.82 -3.59
C ARG A 72 -10.49 11.42 -2.86
N PHE A 73 -10.35 10.90 -1.64
CA PHE A 73 -11.49 10.50 -0.84
C PHE A 73 -12.37 11.70 -0.49
N GLN A 74 -11.77 12.85 -0.12
CA GLN A 74 -12.50 14.09 0.13
C GLN A 74 -13.28 14.58 -1.09
N GLU A 75 -12.71 14.46 -2.30
CA GLU A 75 -13.44 14.79 -3.53
C GLU A 75 -14.59 13.80 -3.79
N VAL A 76 -14.39 12.50 -3.54
CA VAL A 76 -15.47 11.52 -3.61
C VAL A 76 -16.62 11.88 -2.65
N GLU A 77 -16.30 12.21 -1.39
CA GLU A 77 -17.29 12.64 -0.39
C GLU A 77 -18.06 13.88 -0.85
N LYS A 78 -17.36 14.87 -1.38
CA LYS A 78 -17.97 16.10 -1.91
C LYS A 78 -18.91 15.80 -3.08
N GLN A 79 -18.50 14.95 -4.02
CA GLN A 79 -19.33 14.57 -5.16
C GLN A 79 -20.58 13.80 -4.75
N LEU A 80 -20.47 12.93 -3.75
CA LEU A 80 -21.62 12.24 -3.17
C LEU A 80 -22.57 13.21 -2.46
N GLN A 81 -22.02 14.15 -1.69
CA GLN A 81 -22.81 15.17 -1.00
C GLN A 81 -23.60 16.05 -1.98
N LEU A 82 -23.00 16.42 -3.12
CA LEU A 82 -23.70 17.17 -4.19
C LEU A 82 -24.88 16.38 -4.78
N GLN A 83 -24.85 15.05 -4.69
CA GLN A 83 -25.94 14.16 -5.11
C GLN A 83 -26.93 13.84 -3.97
N GLY A 84 -26.76 14.46 -2.79
CA GLY A 84 -27.56 14.16 -1.61
C GLY A 84 -27.29 12.78 -1.00
N LYS A 85 -26.14 12.19 -1.32
CA LYS A 85 -25.72 10.84 -0.88
C LYS A 85 -24.59 10.94 0.15
N SER A 86 -24.40 9.87 0.92
CA SER A 86 -23.27 9.70 1.84
C SER A 86 -22.47 8.44 1.48
N PRO A 87 -21.14 8.41 1.75
CA PRO A 87 -20.31 7.21 1.56
C PRO A 87 -20.85 5.95 2.25
N GLN A 88 -21.53 6.11 3.39
CA GLN A 88 -22.12 5.01 4.15
C GLN A 88 -23.39 4.44 3.49
N THR A 89 -23.96 5.17 2.53
CA THR A 89 -25.26 4.86 1.89
C THR A 89 -25.12 4.40 0.44
N VAL A 90 -23.93 4.44 -0.14
CA VAL A 90 -23.67 4.08 -1.53
C VAL A 90 -22.90 2.77 -1.66
N SER A 91 -23.05 2.10 -2.80
CA SER A 91 -22.29 0.90 -3.10
C SER A 91 -20.82 1.22 -3.37
N LEU A 92 -19.95 0.24 -3.13
CA LEU A 92 -18.53 0.33 -3.49
C LEU A 92 -18.33 0.61 -4.99
N GLU A 93 -19.18 0.05 -5.85
CA GLU A 93 -19.14 0.30 -7.29
C GLU A 93 -19.42 1.75 -7.66
N GLU A 94 -20.35 2.40 -6.93
CA GLU A 94 -20.66 3.81 -7.14
C GLU A 94 -19.51 4.70 -6.63
N MET A 95 -18.94 4.38 -5.47
CA MET A 95 -17.74 5.07 -4.96
C MET A 95 -16.55 4.91 -5.91
N ASP A 96 -16.34 3.71 -6.46
CA ASP A 96 -15.23 3.42 -7.38
C ASP A 96 -15.38 4.20 -8.71
N LYS A 97 -16.61 4.38 -9.22
CA LYS A 97 -16.84 5.24 -10.39
C LYS A 97 -16.42 6.68 -10.14
N ILE A 98 -16.80 7.26 -9.01
CA ILE A 98 -16.43 8.64 -8.65
C ILE A 98 -14.92 8.74 -8.41
N TRP A 99 -14.35 7.76 -7.71
CA TRP A 99 -12.91 7.66 -7.47
C TRP A 99 -12.09 7.64 -8.75
N ASN A 100 -12.48 6.81 -9.72
CA ASN A 100 -11.82 6.71 -11.03
C ASN A 100 -11.96 8.01 -11.85
N GLN A 101 -13.07 8.74 -11.70
CA GLN A 101 -13.20 10.07 -12.30
C GLN A 101 -12.25 11.08 -11.65
N THR A 102 -12.09 11.04 -10.33
CA THR A 102 -11.15 11.92 -9.60
C THR A 102 -9.71 11.64 -10.02
N LYS A 103 -9.30 10.36 -10.10
CA LYS A 103 -7.96 9.97 -10.58
C LYS A 103 -7.62 10.57 -11.95
N LYS A 104 -8.55 10.46 -12.92
CA LYS A 104 -8.38 11.01 -14.27
C LYS A 104 -8.16 12.53 -14.28
N ARG A 105 -8.76 13.27 -13.33
CA ARG A 105 -8.54 14.73 -13.21
C ARG A 105 -7.15 15.05 -12.66
N ASP A 106 -6.60 14.18 -11.79
CA ASP A 106 -5.27 14.31 -11.22
C ASP A 106 -4.14 13.89 -12.17
N GLY A 107 -4.48 13.35 -13.36
CA GLY A 107 -3.51 12.90 -14.36
C GLY A 107 -2.96 11.48 -14.14
N GLU A 108 -3.63 10.67 -13.32
CA GLU A 108 -3.40 9.22 -13.18
C GLU A 108 -4.53 8.42 -13.83
#